data_AF-A0A9E1I2A8-F1
#
_entry.id   AF-A0A9E1I2A8-F1
#
_cell.length_a   1.000
_cell.length_b   1.000
_cell.length_c   1.000
_cell.angle_alpha   90.00
_cell.angle_beta   90.00
_cell.angle_gamma   90.00
#
_symmetry.space_group_name_H-M   'P 1'
#
loop_
_entity.id
_entity.type
_entity.pdbx_description
1 polymer ?
#
loop_
_entity_poly.entity_id
_entity_poly.type
_entity_poly.pdbx_seq_one_letter_code
_entity_poly.pdbx_strand_id
1 'polypeptide(L)'
;MSKVYKSIDELTANAQLACRTFLAECEKCGLKVRITETYRSQKRQNELYAQGRTTPGEKVTWTLNSRHTGRRAWDICQTIKGREYDNSNGFFDKCGAVAKKLGIIWGGTWKTPDRPHFEVSKSWTLPNGYKGEEHDMEEMKKLQEKVAILEKRVTELEEETAVYNYIDENMPGWMKEITVWARDNGVITGTGNGWGMTKTKAETLVMIKNAHKKLN
;
A
#
# COMPACT_ATOMS: atom_id res chain seq x y z
N MET A 1 19.33 3.22 21.36
CA MET A 1 18.58 1.98 21.08
C MET A 1 18.85 1.55 19.65
N SER A 2 19.08 0.26 19.41
CA SER A 2 19.21 -0.26 18.04
C SER A 2 17.92 -0.08 17.22
N LYS A 3 18.08 0.13 15.91
CA LYS A 3 16.96 0.28 14.95
C LYS A 3 16.04 -0.94 14.98
N VAL A 4 14.73 -0.69 14.96
CA VAL A 4 13.68 -1.71 14.81
C VAL A 4 13.19 -1.70 13.37
N TYR A 5 13.23 -2.85 12.71
CA TYR A 5 12.74 -3.01 11.35
C TYR A 5 11.34 -3.63 11.39
N LYS A 6 10.41 -3.11 10.59
CA LYS A 6 9.02 -3.56 10.55
C LYS A 6 8.54 -3.93 9.15
N SER A 7 9.29 -3.56 8.12
CA SER A 7 8.92 -3.89 6.74
C SER A 7 9.06 -5.40 6.52
N ILE A 8 8.08 -5.98 5.84
CA ILE A 8 8.12 -7.36 5.36
C ILE A 8 9.29 -7.55 4.39
N ASP A 9 9.69 -6.50 3.65
CA ASP A 9 10.78 -6.57 2.67
C ASP A 9 12.16 -6.81 3.30
N GLU A 10 12.25 -6.68 4.62
CA GLU A 10 13.44 -7.03 5.41
C GLU A 10 13.54 -8.55 5.68
N LEU A 11 12.55 -9.35 5.26
CA LEU A 11 12.58 -10.80 5.36
C LEU A 11 13.21 -11.44 4.11
N THR A 12 13.64 -12.70 4.21
CA THR A 12 14.00 -13.50 3.03
C THR A 12 12.77 -13.77 2.16
N ALA A 13 12.95 -13.99 0.84
CA ALA A 13 11.82 -14.15 -0.10
C ALA A 13 10.77 -15.19 0.35
N ASN A 14 11.21 -16.34 0.87
CA ASN A 14 10.31 -17.37 1.39
C ASN A 14 9.55 -16.91 2.65
N ALA A 15 10.19 -16.16 3.55
CA ALA A 15 9.58 -15.60 4.74
C ALA A 15 8.66 -14.41 4.43
N GLN A 16 8.94 -13.65 3.37
CA GLN A 16 8.01 -12.64 2.85
C GLN A 16 6.72 -13.28 2.39
N LEU A 17 6.82 -14.34 1.57
CA LEU A 17 5.65 -15.09 1.11
C LEU A 17 4.87 -15.64 2.30
N ALA A 18 5.52 -16.35 3.21
CA ALA A 18 4.89 -16.90 4.42
C ALA A 18 4.18 -15.84 5.26
N CYS A 19 4.84 -14.70 5.50
CA CYS A 19 4.29 -13.60 6.28
C CYS A 19 3.06 -12.97 5.61
N ARG A 20 3.12 -12.71 4.30
CA ARG A 20 1.98 -12.18 3.54
C ARG A 20 0.79 -13.14 3.54
N THR A 21 1.04 -14.43 3.28
CA THR A 21 0.02 -15.48 3.37
C THR A 21 -0.60 -15.55 4.77
N PHE A 22 0.23 -15.51 5.81
CA PHE A 22 -0.22 -15.51 7.20
C PHE A 22 -1.11 -14.31 7.53
N LEU A 23 -0.72 -13.10 7.11
CA LEU A 23 -1.50 -11.88 7.34
C LEU A 23 -2.86 -11.94 6.65
N ALA A 24 -2.90 -12.40 5.39
CA ALA A 24 -4.14 -12.57 4.64
C ALA A 24 -5.09 -13.57 5.32
N GLU A 25 -4.59 -14.72 5.76
CA GLU A 25 -5.40 -15.73 6.46
C GLU A 25 -5.86 -15.26 7.85
N CYS A 26 -5.05 -14.45 8.55
CA CYS A 26 -5.46 -13.81 9.79
C CYS A 26 -6.60 -12.81 9.55
N GLU A 27 -6.49 -11.99 8.51
CA GLU A 27 -7.52 -11.00 8.15
C GLU A 27 -8.86 -11.66 7.82
N LYS A 28 -8.86 -12.77 7.07
CA LYS A 28 -10.06 -13.60 6.82
C LYS A 28 -10.72 -14.10 8.11
N CYS A 29 -9.94 -14.36 9.14
CA CYS A 29 -10.45 -14.75 10.46
C CYS A 29 -10.87 -13.55 11.34
N GLY A 30 -10.89 -12.34 10.80
CA GLY A 30 -11.18 -11.11 11.54
C GLY A 30 -10.06 -10.69 12.51
N LEU A 31 -8.85 -11.23 12.36
CA LEU A 31 -7.71 -10.94 13.22
C LEU A 31 -6.93 -9.76 12.65
N LYS A 32 -7.07 -8.58 13.28
CA LYS A 32 -6.34 -7.38 12.89
C LYS A 32 -4.90 -7.41 13.42
N VAL A 33 -4.01 -8.00 12.63
CA VAL A 33 -2.60 -8.20 12.96
C VAL A 33 -1.76 -6.97 12.57
N ARG A 34 -0.83 -6.57 13.45
CA ARG A 34 0.21 -5.57 13.15
C ARG A 34 1.60 -6.14 13.42
N ILE A 35 2.48 -6.03 12.43
CA ILE A 35 3.90 -6.39 12.56
C ILE A 35 4.61 -5.41 13.51
N THR A 36 5.34 -5.94 14.48
CA THR A 36 6.12 -5.17 15.45
C THR A 36 7.61 -5.21 15.19
N GLU A 37 8.09 -6.32 14.62
CA GLU A 37 9.48 -6.47 14.23
C GLU A 37 9.67 -7.54 13.15
N THR A 38 10.56 -7.30 12.18
CA THR A 38 10.99 -8.27 11.17
C THR A 38 12.49 -8.56 11.33
N TYR A 39 13.37 -7.78 10.71
CA TYR A 39 14.80 -7.93 10.88
C TYR A 39 15.29 -7.39 12.23
N ARG A 40 16.11 -8.18 12.92
CA ARG A 40 16.80 -7.80 14.14
C ARG A 40 18.30 -7.98 13.94
N SER A 41 19.08 -6.91 14.06
CA SER A 41 20.53 -7.03 13.98
C SER A 41 21.09 -7.82 15.17
N GLN A 42 22.29 -8.42 15.01
CA GLN A 42 22.94 -9.13 16.13
C GLN A 42 23.19 -8.18 17.31
N LYS A 43 23.54 -6.92 17.05
CA LYS A 43 23.68 -5.89 18.08
C LYS A 43 22.38 -5.73 18.90
N ARG A 44 21.24 -5.60 18.23
CA ARG A 44 19.94 -5.51 18.92
C ARG A 44 19.61 -6.78 19.70
N GLN A 45 19.90 -7.96 19.16
CA GLN A 45 19.71 -9.23 19.86
C GLN A 45 20.57 -9.31 21.15
N ASN A 46 21.81 -8.85 21.09
CA ASN A 46 22.69 -8.79 22.26
C ASN A 46 22.17 -7.80 23.31
N GLU A 47 21.67 -6.64 22.89
CA GLU A 47 21.03 -5.65 23.78
C GLU A 47 19.80 -6.25 24.50
N LEU A 48 18.92 -6.95 23.77
CA LEU A 48 17.75 -7.62 24.35
C LEU A 48 18.14 -8.78 25.29
N TYR A 49 19.21 -9.51 24.97
CA TYR A 49 19.71 -10.59 25.83
C TYR A 49 20.30 -10.05 27.14
N ALA A 50 20.97 -8.90 27.10
CA ALA A 50 21.51 -8.22 28.28
C ALA A 50 20.40 -7.76 29.26
N GLN A 51 19.21 -7.45 28.75
CA GLN A 51 18.07 -6.99 29.55
C GLN A 51 17.63 -8.03 30.59
N GLY A 52 17.51 -7.60 31.85
CA GLY A 52 17.22 -8.47 33.00
C GLY A 52 18.36 -9.41 33.38
N ARG A 53 19.56 -9.21 32.83
CA ARG A 53 20.79 -9.94 33.16
C ARG A 53 21.90 -8.98 33.58
N THR A 54 22.36 -8.15 32.66
CA THR A 54 23.41 -7.15 32.87
C THR A 54 22.91 -5.71 32.72
N THR A 55 21.69 -5.52 32.21
CA THR A 55 20.98 -4.24 32.23
C THR A 55 19.60 -4.40 32.89
N PRO A 56 19.04 -3.35 33.53
CA PRO A 56 17.71 -3.41 34.14
C PRO A 56 16.59 -3.74 33.13
N GLY A 57 15.50 -4.33 33.62
CA GLY A 57 14.30 -4.64 32.84
C GLY A 57 13.93 -6.12 32.86
N GLU A 58 12.77 -6.46 32.31
CA GLU A 58 12.35 -7.86 32.18
C GLU A 58 13.19 -8.60 31.14
N LYS A 59 13.42 -9.90 31.34
CA LYS A 59 14.06 -10.74 30.33
C LYS A 59 13.08 -10.93 29.17
N VAL A 60 13.47 -10.47 27.99
CA VAL A 60 12.65 -10.50 26.76
C VAL A 60 13.20 -11.44 25.69
N THR A 61 14.36 -12.06 25.91
CA THR A 61 14.89 -13.13 25.05
C THR A 61 15.76 -14.13 25.84
N TRP A 62 15.85 -15.36 25.33
CA TRP A 62 16.52 -16.51 25.94
C TRP A 62 17.66 -17.04 25.07
N THR A 63 17.83 -16.48 23.88
CA THR A 63 18.82 -16.92 22.89
C THR A 63 19.66 -15.73 22.41
N LEU A 64 20.92 -15.98 22.07
CA LEU A 64 21.74 -15.04 21.29
C LEU A 64 21.57 -15.25 19.78
N ASN A 65 21.08 -16.43 19.39
CA ASN A 65 20.90 -16.87 18.01
C ASN A 65 19.41 -16.82 17.65
N SER A 66 18.93 -15.64 17.29
CA SER A 66 17.51 -15.42 16.92
C SER A 66 17.26 -15.62 15.42
N ARG A 67 16.08 -16.12 15.05
CA ARG A 67 15.67 -16.20 13.63
C ARG A 67 15.44 -14.85 12.97
N HIS A 68 15.26 -13.78 13.76
CA HIS A 68 15.21 -12.42 13.23
C HIS A 68 16.55 -11.94 12.66
N THR A 69 17.69 -12.41 13.19
CA THR A 69 19.02 -12.07 12.61
C THR A 69 19.22 -12.72 11.25
N GLY A 70 18.59 -13.88 11.06
CA GLY A 70 18.51 -14.58 9.79
C GLY A 70 17.37 -14.13 8.87
N ARG A 71 16.62 -13.07 9.20
CA ARG A 71 15.52 -12.51 8.39
C ARG A 71 14.39 -13.50 8.07
N ARG A 72 14.15 -14.48 8.96
CA ARG A 72 13.16 -15.55 8.80
C ARG A 72 12.11 -15.60 9.91
N ALA A 73 11.99 -14.52 10.67
CA ALA A 73 11.03 -14.40 11.74
C ALA A 73 10.41 -13.00 11.75
N TRP A 74 9.20 -12.93 12.27
CA TRP A 74 8.48 -11.69 12.50
C TRP A 74 7.69 -11.78 13.80
N ASP A 75 7.57 -10.63 14.47
CA ASP A 75 6.76 -10.46 15.67
C ASP A 75 5.49 -9.69 15.34
N ILE A 76 4.39 -10.04 16.03
CA ILE A 76 3.09 -9.39 15.84
C ILE A 76 2.47 -8.89 17.14
N CYS A 77 1.44 -8.07 16.98
CA CYS A 77 0.53 -7.65 18.05
C CYS A 77 -0.86 -7.37 17.46
N GLN A 78 -1.87 -7.19 18.31
CA GLN A 78 -3.18 -6.70 17.88
C GLN A 78 -3.21 -5.17 17.76
N THR A 79 -4.18 -4.65 17.01
CA THR A 79 -4.33 -3.21 16.75
C THR A 79 -5.15 -2.46 17.81
N ILE A 80 -5.54 -3.12 18.91
CA ILE A 80 -6.28 -2.50 20.01
C ILE A 80 -5.31 -1.71 20.88
N LYS A 81 -5.46 -0.38 20.88
CA LYS A 81 -4.61 0.54 21.65
C LYS A 81 -4.64 0.21 23.14
N GLY A 82 -3.46 0.09 23.75
CA GLY A 82 -3.28 -0.28 25.17
C GLY A 82 -3.52 -1.75 25.49
N ARG A 83 -3.80 -2.57 24.47
CA ARG A 83 -3.99 -4.03 24.55
C ARG A 83 -3.18 -4.76 23.50
N GLU A 84 -2.14 -4.16 22.93
CA GLU A 84 -1.38 -4.68 21.80
C GLU A 84 -0.88 -6.12 22.03
N TYR A 85 -0.46 -6.43 23.27
CA TYR A 85 0.03 -7.75 23.69
C TYR A 85 -0.91 -8.48 24.65
N ASP A 86 -2.12 -7.97 24.86
CA ASP A 86 -3.15 -8.65 25.66
C ASP A 86 -3.66 -9.89 24.91
N ASN A 87 -3.65 -11.04 25.57
CA ASN A 87 -4.15 -12.30 25.02
C ASN A 87 -5.44 -12.79 25.70
N SER A 88 -6.13 -11.96 26.48
CA SER A 88 -7.37 -12.32 27.17
C SER A 88 -8.48 -12.80 26.22
N ASN A 89 -8.47 -12.32 24.97
CA ASN A 89 -9.40 -12.71 23.90
C ASN A 89 -8.89 -13.88 23.01
N GLY A 90 -7.75 -14.47 23.38
CA GLY A 90 -7.08 -15.54 22.63
C GLY A 90 -6.52 -15.10 21.26
N PHE A 91 -6.21 -13.81 21.07
CA PHE A 91 -5.72 -13.27 19.79
C PHE A 91 -4.50 -14.03 19.26
N PHE A 92 -3.47 -14.22 20.08
CA PHE A 92 -2.25 -14.92 19.65
C PHE A 92 -2.51 -16.41 19.42
N ASP A 93 -3.39 -17.03 20.19
CA ASP A 93 -3.75 -18.45 20.01
C ASP A 93 -4.46 -18.68 18.66
N LYS A 94 -5.35 -17.75 18.27
CA LYS A 94 -6.01 -17.75 16.96
C LYS A 94 -5.01 -17.54 15.82
N CYS A 95 -4.07 -16.60 15.97
CA CYS A 95 -2.98 -16.40 15.01
C CYS A 95 -2.09 -17.65 14.90
N GLY A 96 -1.78 -18.28 16.04
CA GLY A 96 -1.02 -19.52 16.11
C GLY A 96 -1.70 -20.68 15.37
N ALA A 97 -3.02 -20.78 15.47
CA ALA A 97 -3.80 -21.77 14.72
C ALA A 97 -3.74 -21.55 13.20
N VAL A 98 -3.74 -20.29 12.74
CA VAL A 98 -3.53 -19.94 11.32
C VAL A 98 -2.10 -20.32 10.89
N ALA A 99 -1.09 -19.92 11.65
CA ALA A 99 0.31 -20.25 11.35
C ALA A 99 0.55 -21.76 11.24
N LYS A 100 -0.06 -22.55 12.13
CA LYS A 100 0.03 -24.02 12.11
C LYS A 100 -0.49 -24.61 10.79
N LYS A 101 -1.61 -24.11 10.25
CA LYS A 101 -2.16 -24.57 8.95
C LYS A 101 -1.22 -24.25 7.78
N LEU A 102 -0.44 -23.17 7.91
CA LEU A 102 0.53 -22.72 6.90
C LEU A 102 1.93 -23.35 7.06
N GLY A 103 2.13 -24.24 8.05
CA GLY A 103 3.45 -24.78 8.35
C GLY A 103 4.44 -23.74 8.89
N ILE A 104 3.94 -22.63 9.43
CA ILE A 104 4.71 -21.58 10.09
C ILE A 104 4.86 -21.95 11.57
N ILE A 105 6.07 -21.81 12.10
CA ILE A 105 6.37 -22.10 13.50
C ILE A 105 5.92 -20.90 14.34
N TRP A 106 5.10 -21.15 15.36
CA TRP A 106 4.64 -20.13 16.29
C TRP A 106 5.26 -20.32 17.68
N GLY A 107 5.87 -19.26 18.20
CA GLY A 107 6.60 -19.25 19.48
C GLY A 107 5.72 -19.47 20.71
N GLY A 108 4.40 -19.30 20.59
CA GLY A 108 3.47 -19.59 21.68
C GLY A 108 3.38 -21.07 22.08
N THR A 109 3.87 -21.98 21.22
CA THR A 109 3.92 -23.43 21.50
C THR A 109 5.20 -23.89 22.22
N TRP A 110 6.17 -22.99 22.42
CA TRP A 110 7.44 -23.33 23.07
C TRP A 110 7.29 -23.52 24.59
N LYS A 111 8.23 -24.22 25.21
CA LYS A 111 8.27 -24.43 26.68
C LYS A 111 8.21 -23.12 27.46
N THR A 112 8.94 -22.11 26.97
CA THR A 112 8.78 -20.72 27.40
C THR A 112 8.10 -19.99 26.25
N PRO A 113 6.79 -19.71 26.34
CA PRO A 113 6.04 -19.16 25.22
C PRO A 113 6.50 -17.77 24.83
N ASP A 114 6.75 -17.59 23.53
CA ASP A 114 6.97 -16.29 22.89
C ASP A 114 5.80 -16.04 21.92
N ARG A 115 4.67 -15.60 22.47
CA ARG A 115 3.40 -15.49 21.73
C ARG A 115 3.44 -14.55 20.53
N PRO A 116 4.15 -13.40 20.58
CA PRO A 116 4.31 -12.53 19.41
C PRO A 116 5.08 -13.16 18.25
N HIS A 117 5.93 -14.17 18.50
CA HIS A 117 6.95 -14.63 17.57
C HIS A 117 6.47 -15.68 16.58
N PHE A 118 6.79 -15.48 15.30
CA PHE A 118 6.53 -16.41 14.20
C PHE A 118 7.79 -16.60 13.36
N GLU A 119 8.08 -17.82 12.93
CA GLU A 119 9.26 -18.11 12.11
C GLU A 119 9.04 -19.21 11.07
N VAL A 120 9.88 -19.19 10.03
CA VAL A 120 9.94 -20.23 9.00
C VAL A 120 11.32 -20.85 8.85
N SER A 121 11.35 -22.10 8.39
CA SER A 121 12.59 -22.77 8.01
C SER A 121 13.14 -22.18 6.70
N LYS A 122 14.39 -22.52 6.35
CA LYS A 122 14.97 -22.11 5.06
C LYS A 122 14.29 -22.78 3.87
N SER A 123 13.71 -23.96 4.09
CA SER A 123 13.03 -24.77 3.08
C SER A 123 11.51 -24.62 3.12
N TRP A 124 10.98 -23.66 3.88
CA TRP A 124 9.55 -23.42 3.90
C TRP A 124 9.07 -23.04 2.49
N THR A 125 8.00 -23.71 2.07
CA THR A 125 7.23 -23.42 0.86
C THR A 125 5.76 -23.36 1.24
N LEU A 126 4.97 -22.74 0.37
CA LEU A 126 3.52 -22.74 0.52
C LEU A 126 3.00 -24.19 0.63
N PRO A 127 2.08 -24.50 1.56
CA PRO A 127 1.53 -25.85 1.69
C PRO A 127 0.86 -26.34 0.41
N ASN A 128 1.07 -27.61 0.05
CA ASN A 128 0.39 -28.24 -1.08
C ASN A 128 -1.13 -28.18 -0.90
N GLY A 129 -1.84 -27.68 -1.91
CA GLY A 129 -3.29 -27.49 -1.84
C GLY A 129 -3.74 -26.21 -1.13
N TYR A 130 -2.82 -25.32 -0.74
CA TYR A 130 -3.17 -23.94 -0.44
C TYR A 130 -3.74 -23.29 -1.70
N LYS A 131 -5.06 -23.28 -1.80
CA LYS A 131 -5.81 -22.48 -2.76
C LYS A 131 -5.85 -21.07 -2.18
N GLY A 132 -4.83 -20.27 -2.45
CA GLY A 132 -5.00 -18.82 -2.34
C GLY A 132 -6.23 -18.49 -3.20
N GLU A 133 -7.31 -18.09 -2.55
CA GLU A 133 -8.64 -18.22 -3.14
C GLU A 133 -8.74 -17.41 -4.44
N GLU A 134 -9.29 -18.06 -5.46
CA GLU A 134 -9.85 -17.46 -6.69
C GLU A 134 -10.75 -16.24 -6.41
N HIS A 135 -11.20 -16.08 -5.17
CA HIS A 135 -11.94 -14.92 -4.66
C HIS A 135 -11.14 -13.60 -4.75
N ASP A 136 -9.81 -13.66 -4.55
CA ASP A 136 -8.92 -12.49 -4.60
C ASP A 136 -8.69 -12.04 -6.06
N MET A 137 -8.72 -12.97 -7.02
CA MET A 137 -8.64 -12.62 -8.44
C MET A 137 -9.90 -11.89 -8.92
N GLU A 138 -11.08 -12.29 -8.46
CA GLU A 138 -12.33 -11.62 -8.82
C GLU A 138 -12.45 -10.24 -8.15
N GLU A 139 -12.02 -10.11 -6.90
CA GLU A 139 -11.98 -8.83 -6.21
C GLU A 139 -10.89 -7.90 -6.78
N MET A 140 -9.72 -8.43 -7.10
CA MET A 140 -8.65 -7.71 -7.78
C MET A 140 -9.07 -7.27 -9.19
N LYS A 141 -9.80 -8.12 -9.92
CA LYS A 141 -10.36 -7.75 -11.22
C LYS A 141 -11.39 -6.62 -11.07
N LYS A 142 -12.28 -6.69 -10.09
CA LYS A 142 -13.22 -5.59 -9.78
C LYS A 142 -12.50 -4.31 -9.38
N LEU A 143 -11.39 -4.43 -8.64
CA LEU A 143 -10.55 -3.28 -8.29
C LEU A 143 -9.85 -2.70 -9.52
N GLN A 144 -9.30 -3.54 -10.39
CA GLN A 144 -8.69 -3.10 -11.66
C GLN A 144 -9.71 -2.40 -12.55
N GLU A 145 -10.93 -2.94 -12.67
CA GLU A 145 -12.04 -2.31 -13.39
C GLU A 145 -12.39 -0.94 -12.77
N LYS A 146 -12.47 -0.86 -11.44
CA LYS A 146 -12.70 0.43 -10.75
C LYS A 146 -11.57 1.43 -10.96
N VAL A 147 -10.31 0.98 -10.93
CA VAL A 147 -9.14 1.85 -11.19
C VAL A 147 -9.19 2.39 -12.60
N ALA A 148 -9.46 1.55 -13.60
CA ALA A 148 -9.60 1.99 -14.99
C ALA A 148 -10.72 3.02 -15.17
N ILE A 149 -11.86 2.83 -14.49
CA ILE A 149 -12.97 3.81 -14.51
C ILE A 149 -12.54 5.12 -13.83
N LEU A 150 -11.83 5.05 -12.71
CA LEU A 150 -11.37 6.24 -11.99
C LEU A 150 -10.33 7.01 -12.80
N GLU A 151 -9.37 6.33 -13.42
CA GLU A 151 -8.38 6.94 -14.32
C GLU A 151 -9.06 7.71 -15.44
N LYS A 152 -10.05 7.10 -16.10
CA LYS A 152 -10.83 7.77 -17.14
C LYS A 152 -11.54 9.05 -16.63
N ARG A 153 -12.18 8.97 -15.46
CA ARG A 153 -12.86 10.14 -14.87
C ARG A 153 -11.89 11.25 -14.47
N VAL A 154 -10.69 10.88 -14.01
CA VAL A 154 -9.63 11.86 -13.69
C VAL A 154 -9.23 12.59 -14.97
N THR A 155 -8.95 11.87 -16.07
CA THR A 155 -8.63 12.49 -17.35
C THR A 155 -9.75 13.40 -17.86
N GLU A 156 -11.02 12.97 -17.79
CA GLU A 156 -12.17 13.80 -18.18
C GLU A 156 -12.26 15.09 -17.34
N LEU A 157 -12.03 15.01 -16.03
CA LEU A 157 -12.03 16.18 -15.14
C LEU A 157 -10.83 17.10 -15.41
N GLU A 158 -9.66 16.54 -15.69
CA GLU A 158 -8.48 17.32 -16.08
C GLU A 158 -8.75 18.10 -17.37
N GLU A 159 -9.38 17.48 -18.38
CA GLU A 159 -9.77 18.15 -19.63
C GLU A 159 -10.85 19.22 -19.42
N GLU A 160 -11.84 18.97 -18.56
CA GLU A 160 -12.90 19.96 -18.26
C GLU A 160 -12.39 21.19 -17.52
N THR A 161 -11.42 20.99 -16.63
CA THR A 161 -10.84 22.05 -15.81
C THR A 161 -9.60 22.70 -16.43
N ALA A 162 -9.12 22.17 -17.56
CA ALA A 162 -7.95 22.70 -18.24
C ALA A 162 -8.14 24.15 -18.67
N VAL A 163 -7.13 24.97 -18.35
CA VAL A 163 -7.03 26.37 -18.75
C VAL A 163 -5.79 26.53 -19.63
N TYR A 164 -6.02 26.83 -20.91
CA TYR A 164 -4.96 27.01 -21.90
C TYR A 164 -4.61 28.49 -22.05
N ASN A 165 -3.42 28.85 -21.56
CA ASN A 165 -2.93 30.23 -21.62
C ASN A 165 -2.22 30.57 -22.94
N TYR A 166 -1.75 29.56 -23.67
CA TYR A 166 -1.02 29.73 -24.92
C TYR A 166 -1.61 28.85 -26.04
N ILE A 167 -1.47 29.29 -27.28
CA ILE A 167 -1.88 28.52 -28.47
C ILE A 167 -0.68 27.66 -28.91
N ASP A 168 -0.43 26.57 -28.20
CA ASP A 168 0.74 25.70 -28.39
C ASP A 168 0.33 24.23 -28.62
N GLU A 169 1.20 23.28 -28.33
CA GLU A 169 0.96 21.84 -28.46
C GLU A 169 0.13 21.26 -27.30
N ASN A 170 0.04 21.97 -26.17
CA ASN A 170 -0.75 21.53 -25.02
C ASN A 170 -2.24 21.78 -25.23
N MET A 171 -2.60 22.71 -26.13
CA MET A 171 -4.00 23.01 -26.46
C MET A 171 -4.59 21.97 -27.44
N PRO A 172 -5.75 21.37 -27.14
CA PRO A 172 -6.45 20.45 -28.04
C PRO A 172 -6.68 21.08 -29.41
N GLY A 173 -6.49 20.30 -30.47
CA GLY A 173 -6.50 20.81 -31.85
C GLY A 173 -7.75 21.62 -32.21
N TRP A 174 -8.94 21.14 -31.83
CA TRP A 174 -10.18 21.86 -32.09
C TRP A 174 -10.26 23.21 -31.34
N MET A 175 -9.74 23.29 -30.11
CA MET A 175 -9.64 24.56 -29.37
C MET A 175 -8.61 25.48 -30.00
N LYS A 176 -7.50 24.92 -30.46
CA LYS A 176 -6.44 25.65 -31.15
C LYS A 176 -6.96 26.33 -32.41
N GLU A 177 -7.67 25.58 -33.24
CA GLU A 177 -8.28 26.08 -34.48
C GLU A 177 -9.27 27.22 -34.23
N ILE A 178 -10.18 27.06 -33.25
CA ILE A 178 -11.17 28.11 -32.97
C ILE A 178 -10.53 29.34 -32.32
N THR A 179 -9.51 29.16 -31.48
CA THR A 179 -8.78 30.26 -30.84
C THR A 179 -7.99 31.07 -31.86
N VAL A 180 -7.34 30.41 -32.82
CA VAL A 180 -6.65 31.06 -33.94
C VAL A 180 -7.64 31.86 -34.79
N TRP A 181 -8.77 31.26 -35.16
CA TRP A 181 -9.81 31.97 -35.91
C TRP A 181 -10.32 33.21 -35.15
N ALA A 182 -10.61 33.07 -33.86
CA ALA A 182 -11.13 34.16 -33.04
C ALA A 182 -10.11 35.30 -32.91
N ARG A 183 -8.82 34.99 -32.78
CA ARG A 183 -7.72 35.97 -32.78
C ARG A 183 -7.66 36.72 -34.12
N ASP A 184 -7.64 35.98 -35.23
CA ASP A 184 -7.43 36.56 -36.57
C ASP A 184 -8.63 37.42 -37.03
N ASN A 185 -9.82 37.18 -36.47
CA ASN A 185 -11.03 37.97 -36.72
C ASN A 185 -11.30 39.03 -35.64
N GLY A 186 -10.36 39.25 -34.71
CA GLY A 186 -10.49 40.27 -33.67
C GLY A 186 -11.58 40.00 -32.62
N VAL A 187 -12.12 38.78 -32.55
CA VAL A 187 -13.14 38.38 -31.56
C VAL A 187 -12.54 38.30 -30.16
N ILE A 188 -11.26 37.92 -30.07
CA ILE A 188 -10.49 37.89 -28.83
C ILE A 188 -9.20 38.69 -28.98
N THR A 189 -8.75 39.31 -27.90
CA THR A 189 -7.46 40.03 -27.82
C THR A 189 -6.68 39.56 -26.60
N GLY A 190 -5.35 39.52 -26.73
CA GLY A 190 -4.48 39.02 -25.66
C GLY A 190 -4.46 39.98 -24.46
N THR A 191 -4.49 39.44 -23.25
CA THR A 191 -4.48 40.24 -22.00
C THR A 191 -3.08 40.49 -21.44
N GLY A 192 -2.03 39.96 -22.09
CA GLY A 192 -0.65 39.95 -21.57
C GLY A 192 -0.34 38.81 -20.60
N ASN A 193 -1.36 38.19 -19.98
CA ASN A 193 -1.22 37.06 -19.04
C ASN A 193 -1.65 35.70 -19.65
N GLY A 194 -1.75 35.65 -20.98
CA GLY A 194 -2.28 34.49 -21.71
C GLY A 194 -3.78 34.59 -22.02
N TRP A 195 -4.32 33.56 -22.67
CA TRP A 195 -5.70 33.51 -23.16
C TRP A 195 -6.72 33.04 -22.11
N GLY A 196 -6.27 32.32 -21.07
CA GLY A 196 -7.18 31.71 -20.09
C GLY A 196 -8.29 30.89 -20.76
N MET A 197 -7.96 30.21 -21.85
CA MET A 197 -8.93 29.53 -22.72
C MET A 197 -9.39 28.25 -22.02
N THR A 198 -10.69 28.18 -21.73
CA THR A 198 -11.33 26.98 -21.19
C THR A 198 -12.17 26.32 -22.27
N LYS A 199 -12.54 25.05 -22.07
CA LYS A 199 -13.44 24.31 -22.97
C LYS A 199 -14.72 25.11 -23.27
N THR A 200 -15.39 25.64 -22.25
CA THR A 200 -16.62 26.45 -22.39
C THR A 200 -16.41 27.72 -23.21
N LYS A 201 -15.26 28.41 -23.05
CA LYS A 201 -14.94 29.59 -23.86
C LYS A 201 -14.73 29.21 -25.32
N ALA A 202 -14.01 28.11 -25.58
CA ALA A 202 -13.80 27.62 -26.94
C ALA A 202 -15.10 27.18 -27.62
N GLU A 203 -15.98 26.47 -26.90
CA GLU A 203 -17.33 26.11 -27.40
C GLU A 203 -18.16 27.36 -27.74
N THR A 204 -18.10 28.39 -26.90
CA THR A 204 -18.77 29.68 -27.16
C THR A 204 -18.22 30.33 -28.44
N LEU A 205 -16.90 30.32 -28.66
CA LEU A 205 -16.31 30.83 -29.89
C LEU A 205 -16.75 30.03 -31.13
N VAL A 206 -16.93 28.71 -31.02
CA VAL A 206 -17.48 27.88 -32.10
C VAL A 206 -18.89 28.35 -32.47
N MET A 207 -19.75 28.61 -31.47
CA MET A 207 -21.10 29.13 -31.71
C MET A 207 -21.05 30.48 -32.42
N ILE A 208 -20.17 31.40 -31.98
CA ILE A 208 -19.96 32.71 -32.60
C ILE A 208 -19.49 32.57 -34.05
N LYS A 209 -18.51 31.70 -34.33
CA LYS A 209 -18.02 31.43 -35.68
C LYS A 209 -19.13 30.92 -36.60
N ASN A 210 -19.96 30.01 -36.11
CA ASN A 210 -21.07 29.46 -36.88
C ASN A 210 -22.16 30.50 -37.15
N ALA A 211 -22.44 31.40 -36.21
CA ALA A 211 -23.36 32.52 -36.42
C ALA A 211 -22.80 33.53 -37.44
N HIS A 212 -21.52 33.90 -37.32
CA HIS A 212 -20.84 34.80 -38.25
C HIS A 212 -20.88 34.28 -39.69
N LYS A 213 -20.64 32.98 -39.90
CA LYS A 213 -20.75 32.32 -41.21
C LYS A 213 -22.15 32.30 -41.83
N LYS A 214 -23.21 32.54 -41.04
CA LYS A 214 -24.59 32.60 -41.55
C LYS A 214 -25.02 34.02 -41.92
N LEU A 215 -24.30 35.02 -41.42
CA LEU A 215 -24.60 36.44 -41.62
C LEU A 215 -23.80 37.07 -42.77
N ASN A 216 -22.71 36.42 -43.18
CA ASN A 216 -21.84 36.80 -44.30
C ASN A 216 -21.79 35.66 -45.32
#